data_AF-A0AAD3NIX9-F1
#
_entry.id   AF-A0AAD3NIX9-F1
#
_cell.length_a   1.000
_cell.length_b   1.000
_cell.length_c   1.000
_cell.angle_alpha   90.00
_cell.angle_beta   90.00
_cell.angle_gamma   90.00
#
_symmetry.space_group_name_H-M   'P 1'
#
loop_
_entity.id
_entity.type
_entity.pdbx_description
1 polymer ?
#
loop_
_entity_poly.entity_id
_entity_poly.type
_entity_poly.pdbx_seq_one_letter_code
_entity_poly.pdbx_strand_id
1 'polypeptide(L)'
;MRRAGRQPCSENEGYGVLLWVLLTGEAPYKGIDGLAVAYGVAVNKLTLPIPSTCPEPFAQLMSECWDQDPHRRPNFSSILAQLTALEQQVKEDMPQDSFHSLQEDWKLEIQDMFDELRAKEK
;
A
#
# COMPACT_ATOMS: atom_id res chain seq x y z
N MET A 1 -4.75 -7.75 35.91
CA MET A 1 -5.52 -7.80 34.65
C MET A 1 -5.05 -6.67 33.76
N ARG A 2 -4.20 -6.97 32.77
CA ARG A 2 -3.69 -5.96 31.84
C ARG A 2 -4.80 -5.61 30.85
N ARG A 3 -5.26 -4.37 30.86
CA ARG A 3 -5.99 -3.82 29.71
C ARG A 3 -4.96 -3.77 28.58
N ALA A 4 -5.06 -4.67 27.61
CA ALA A 4 -4.33 -4.54 26.36
C ALA A 4 -4.76 -3.19 25.76
N GLY A 5 -3.85 -2.22 25.81
CA GLY A 5 -4.04 -0.92 25.21
C GLY A 5 -4.38 -1.14 23.75
N ARG A 6 -5.44 -0.47 23.29
CA ARG A 6 -5.80 -0.39 21.89
C ARG A 6 -4.58 0.18 21.15
N GLN A 7 -3.81 -0.68 20.50
CA GLN A 7 -2.65 -0.29 19.71
C GLN A 7 -3.16 0.64 18.59
N PRO A 8 -2.55 1.81 18.31
CA PRO A 8 -2.94 2.68 17.19
C PRO A 8 -2.65 2.07 15.81
N CYS A 9 -2.48 0.75 15.71
CA CYS A 9 -2.11 -0.01 14.52
C CYS A 9 -2.98 0.31 13.30
N SER A 10 -4.26 0.62 13.51
CA SER A 10 -5.23 0.85 12.43
C SER A 10 -4.98 2.12 11.62
N GLU A 11 -4.41 3.17 12.21
CA GLU A 11 -4.27 4.47 11.52
C GLU A 11 -3.13 4.44 10.50
N ASN A 12 -2.00 3.82 10.86
CA ASN A 12 -0.83 3.71 9.98
C ASN A 12 -1.09 2.72 8.82
N GLU A 13 -1.75 1.59 9.10
CA GLU A 13 -2.14 0.60 8.08
C GLU A 13 -3.11 1.20 7.05
N GLY A 14 -4.13 1.93 7.54
CA GLY A 14 -5.09 2.63 6.68
C GLY A 14 -4.45 3.71 5.82
N TYR A 15 -3.42 4.38 6.33
CA TYR A 15 -2.68 5.38 5.56
C TYR A 15 -1.84 4.74 4.44
N GLY A 16 -1.22 3.58 4.69
CA GLY A 16 -0.54 2.82 3.63
C GLY A 16 -1.49 2.42 2.50
N VAL A 17 -2.70 1.97 2.83
CA VAL A 17 -3.75 1.69 1.83
C VAL A 17 -4.16 2.95 1.08
N LEU A 18 -4.35 4.07 1.77
CA LEU A 18 -4.70 5.34 1.13
C LEU A 18 -3.60 5.80 0.16
N LEU A 19 -2.34 5.74 0.57
CA LEU A 19 -1.20 6.09 -0.28
C LEU A 19 -1.15 5.23 -1.53
N TRP A 20 -1.38 3.93 -1.39
CA TRP A 20 -1.47 3.01 -2.51
C TRP A 20 -2.58 3.41 -3.49
N VAL A 21 -3.80 3.70 -2.99
CA VAL A 21 -4.93 4.14 -3.83
C VAL A 21 -4.63 5.45 -4.55
N LEU A 22 -3.94 6.40 -3.90
CA LEU A 22 -3.57 7.67 -4.51
C LEU A 22 -2.52 7.50 -5.62
N LEU A 23 -1.56 6.60 -5.45
CA LEU A 23 -0.51 6.34 -6.44
C LEU A 23 -1.04 5.55 -7.64
N THR A 24 -1.79 4.48 -7.40
CA THR A 24 -2.23 3.56 -8.44
C THR A 24 -3.54 4.00 -9.09
N GLY A 25 -4.38 4.74 -8.36
CA GLY A 25 -5.73 5.11 -8.79
C GLY A 25 -6.70 3.92 -8.80
N GLU A 26 -6.33 2.77 -8.23
CA GLU A 26 -7.16 1.57 -8.20
C GLU A 26 -7.87 1.36 -6.86
N ALA A 27 -8.96 0.59 -6.92
CA ALA A 27 -9.65 0.15 -5.72
C ALA A 27 -8.90 -1.03 -5.07
N PRO A 28 -8.72 -1.04 -3.74
CA PRO A 28 -8.03 -2.13 -3.07
C PRO A 28 -8.83 -3.44 -3.21
N TYR A 29 -8.15 -4.53 -3.55
CA TYR A 29 -8.71 -5.88 -3.70
C TYR A 29 -9.94 -5.95 -4.63
N LYS A 30 -9.89 -5.21 -5.74
CA LYS A 30 -11.00 -5.08 -6.70
C LYS A 30 -11.48 -6.44 -7.22
N GLY A 31 -12.76 -6.74 -6.98
CA GLY A 31 -13.39 -7.96 -7.45
C GLY A 31 -12.94 -9.24 -6.72
N ILE A 32 -12.35 -9.11 -5.52
CA ILE A 32 -12.11 -10.22 -4.59
C ILE A 32 -13.22 -10.18 -3.52
N ASP A 33 -13.66 -11.34 -3.03
CA ASP A 33 -14.71 -11.42 -2.01
C ASP A 33 -14.24 -10.80 -0.68
N GLY A 34 -15.09 -10.01 -0.04
CA GLY A 34 -14.73 -9.27 1.17
C GLY A 34 -14.37 -10.18 2.36
N LEU A 35 -14.97 -11.38 2.46
CA LEU A 35 -14.60 -12.35 3.50
C LEU A 35 -13.24 -12.97 3.20
N ALA A 36 -12.95 -13.25 1.93
CA ALA A 36 -11.66 -13.78 1.52
C ALA A 36 -10.53 -12.76 1.74
N VAL A 37 -10.77 -11.47 1.46
CA VAL A 37 -9.85 -10.38 1.81
C VAL A 37 -9.64 -10.29 3.32
N ALA A 38 -10.73 -10.28 4.11
CA ALA A 38 -10.63 -10.19 5.57
C ALA A 38 -9.84 -11.35 6.16
N TYR A 39 -10.08 -12.57 5.67
CA TYR A 39 -9.32 -13.76 6.04
C TYR A 39 -7.85 -13.65 5.58
N GLY A 40 -7.62 -13.23 4.35
CA GLY A 40 -6.28 -13.06 3.78
C GLY A 40 -5.43 -12.06 4.56
N VAL A 41 -5.99 -10.91 4.91
CA VAL A 41 -5.29 -9.88 5.71
C VAL A 41 -5.04 -10.39 7.14
N ALA A 42 -6.03 -11.04 7.77
CA ALA A 42 -5.91 -11.50 9.15
C ALA A 42 -5.01 -12.73 9.34
N VAL A 43 -5.00 -13.65 8.38
CA VAL A 43 -4.38 -14.98 8.51
C VAL A 43 -3.21 -15.16 7.57
N ASN A 44 -3.37 -14.77 6.29
CA ASN A 44 -2.36 -14.99 5.25
C ASN A 44 -1.43 -13.79 5.05
N LYS A 45 -1.56 -12.74 5.88
CA LYS A 45 -0.78 -11.51 5.80
C LYS A 45 -0.83 -10.88 4.40
N LEU A 46 -2.01 -10.96 3.77
CA LEU A 46 -2.24 -10.37 2.46
C LEU A 46 -2.03 -8.85 2.54
N THR A 47 -1.15 -8.34 1.69
CA THR A 47 -0.93 -6.91 1.48
C THR A 47 -1.30 -6.55 0.05
N LEU A 48 -1.50 -5.25 -0.22
CA LEU A 48 -1.73 -4.78 -1.58
C LEU A 48 -0.45 -4.95 -2.42
N PRO A 49 -0.60 -5.29 -3.71
CA PRO A 49 0.55 -5.43 -4.61
C PRO A 49 1.19 -4.08 -4.86
N ILE A 50 2.50 -3.97 -4.65
CA ILE A 50 3.27 -2.77 -5.02
C ILE A 50 3.82 -2.98 -6.43
N PRO A 51 3.50 -2.12 -7.41
CA PRO A 51 4.00 -2.23 -8.77
C PRO A 51 5.53 -2.22 -8.83
N SER A 52 6.10 -2.98 -9.75
CA SER A 52 7.56 -3.16 -9.87
C SER A 52 8.31 -1.86 -10.21
N THR A 53 7.67 -0.93 -10.92
CA THR A 53 8.24 0.38 -11.29
C THR A 53 7.78 1.52 -10.40
N CYS A 54 7.11 1.23 -9.28
CA CYS A 54 6.80 2.22 -8.25
C CYS A 54 8.12 2.81 -7.71
N PRO A 55 8.23 4.14 -7.53
CA PRO A 55 9.43 4.74 -6.95
C PRO A 55 9.73 4.11 -5.59
N GLU A 56 10.99 3.69 -5.41
CA GLU A 56 11.46 2.94 -4.24
C GLU A 56 11.04 3.58 -2.90
N PRO A 57 11.08 4.91 -2.72
CA PRO A 57 10.71 5.48 -1.44
C PRO A 57 9.22 5.37 -1.10
N PHE A 58 8.33 5.39 -2.10
CA PHE A 58 6.91 5.11 -1.88
C PHE A 58 6.68 3.63 -1.57
N ALA A 59 7.36 2.74 -2.30
CA ALA A 59 7.29 1.30 -2.05
C ALA A 59 7.74 0.95 -0.63
N GLN A 60 8.82 1.56 -0.15
CA GLN A 60 9.32 1.40 1.20
C GLN A 60 8.32 1.91 2.24
N LEU A 61 7.81 3.14 2.07
CA LEU A 61 6.85 3.72 3.00
C LEU A 61 5.57 2.87 3.12
N MET A 62 5.03 2.37 2.01
CA MET A 62 3.88 1.45 2.01
C MET A 62 4.21 0.13 2.74
N SER A 63 5.38 -0.44 2.47
CA SER A 63 5.83 -1.69 3.11
C SER A 63 5.99 -1.52 4.62
N GLU A 64 6.58 -0.41 5.07
CA GLU A 64 6.72 -0.07 6.49
C GLU A 64 5.35 0.12 7.18
N CYS A 65 4.37 0.72 6.49
CA CYS A 65 3.01 0.88 7.00
C CYS A 65 2.29 -0.47 7.19
N TRP A 66 2.63 -1.49 6.40
CA TRP A 66 2.04 -2.84 6.45
C TRP A 66 2.92 -3.87 7.19
N ASP A 67 4.01 -3.43 7.83
CA ASP A 67 4.91 -4.34 8.55
C ASP A 67 4.15 -5.06 9.68
N GLN A 68 4.48 -6.33 9.88
CA GLN A 68 3.88 -7.18 10.91
C GLN A 68 4.34 -6.80 12.32
N ASP A 69 5.53 -6.22 12.44
CA ASP A 69 6.07 -5.70 13.67
C ASP A 69 5.53 -4.27 13.93
N PRO A 70 4.68 -4.08 14.95
CA PRO A 70 4.14 -2.76 15.28
C PRO A 70 5.23 -1.74 15.63
N HIS A 71 6.43 -2.17 16.01
CA HIS A 71 7.54 -1.28 16.32
C HIS A 71 8.27 -0.77 15.08
N ARG A 72 8.15 -1.48 13.95
CA ARG A 72 8.69 -1.04 12.65
C ARG A 72 7.76 -0.10 11.92
N ARG A 73 6.48 -0.09 12.29
CA ARG A 73 5.49 0.82 11.70
C ARG A 73 5.84 2.27 12.04
N PRO A 74 5.98 3.15 11.04
CA PRO A 74 6.24 4.56 11.27
C PRO A 74 5.02 5.18 11.95
N ASN A 75 5.26 6.12 12.86
CA ASN A 75 4.18 6.97 13.37
C ASN A 75 3.78 8.00 12.31
N PHE A 76 2.60 8.60 12.45
CA PHE A 76 2.09 9.57 11.48
C PHE A 76 3.03 10.75 11.21
N SER A 77 3.74 11.25 12.23
CA SER A 77 4.72 12.32 12.07
C SER A 77 5.90 11.87 11.20
N SER A 78 6.36 10.63 11.34
CA SER A 78 7.38 10.03 10.49
C SER A 78 6.88 9.83 9.06
N ILE A 79 5.63 9.40 8.86
CA ILE A 79 5.02 9.26 7.53
C ILE A 79 5.00 10.62 6.81
N LEU A 80 4.51 11.67 7.49
CA LEU A 80 4.48 13.03 6.93
C LEU A 80 5.87 13.56 6.57
N ALA A 81 6.85 13.34 7.44
CA ALA A 81 8.23 13.75 7.19
C ALA A 81 8.81 13.05 5.95
N GLN A 82 8.60 11.73 5.82
CA GLN A 82 9.01 10.98 4.64
C GLN A 82 8.32 11.53 3.39
N LEU A 83 6.98 11.64 3.38
CA LEU A 83 6.23 12.17 2.23
C LEU A 83 6.68 13.56 1.80
N THR A 84 6.99 14.44 2.74
CA THR A 84 7.46 15.80 2.44
C THR A 84 8.81 15.76 1.73
N ALA A 85 9.70 14.85 2.15
CA ALA A 85 10.98 14.66 1.47
C ALA A 85 10.79 14.03 0.07
N LEU A 86 9.82 13.12 -0.08
CA LEU A 86 9.50 12.50 -1.38
C LEU A 86 8.90 13.50 -2.36
N GLU A 87 8.03 14.40 -1.90
CA GLU A 87 7.46 15.45 -2.74
C GLU A 87 8.55 16.29 -3.40
N GLN A 88 9.64 16.58 -2.68
CA GLN A 88 10.77 17.34 -3.22
C GLN A 88 11.51 16.55 -4.30
N GLN A 89 11.81 15.27 -4.05
CA GLN A 89 12.50 14.40 -5.02
C GLN A 89 11.67 14.17 -6.29
N VAL A 90 10.37 13.87 -6.14
CA VAL A 90 9.48 13.57 -7.26
C VAL A 90 9.27 14.79 -8.15
N LYS A 91 9.21 16.00 -7.58
CA LYS A 91 9.11 17.24 -8.36
C LYS A 91 10.35 17.53 -9.20
N GLU A 92 11.51 17.06 -8.74
CA GLU A 92 12.79 17.27 -9.44
C GLU A 92 13.02 16.21 -10.53
N ASP A 93 12.62 14.96 -10.30
CA ASP A 93 12.97 13.83 -11.16
C ASP A 93 11.88 13.37 -12.15
N MET A 94 10.59 13.74 -11.98
CA MET A 94 9.49 13.17 -12.77
C MET A 94 8.67 14.22 -13.54
N PRO A 95 8.74 14.25 -14.90
CA PRO A 95 7.79 14.98 -15.72
C PRO A 95 6.38 14.39 -15.55
N GLN A 96 5.36 15.25 -15.43
CA GLN A 96 3.95 14.84 -15.24
C GLN A 96 3.46 13.84 -16.31
N ASP A 97 3.93 13.99 -17.55
CA ASP A 97 3.57 13.07 -18.65
C ASP A 97 4.06 11.63 -18.41
N SER A 98 5.18 11.45 -17.72
CA SER A 98 5.73 10.13 -17.39
C SER A 98 4.94 9.45 -16.26
N PHE A 99 4.30 10.21 -15.38
CA PHE A 99 3.51 9.65 -14.28
C PHE A 99 2.25 8.94 -14.79
N HIS A 100 1.56 9.53 -15.78
CA HIS A 100 0.34 8.95 -16.33
C HIS A 100 0.61 7.62 -17.06
N SER A 101 1.67 7.54 -17.85
CA SER A 101 2.06 6.28 -18.50
C SER A 101 2.43 5.20 -17.48
N LEU A 102 3.21 5.56 -16.45
CA LEU A 102 3.57 4.62 -15.38
C LEU A 102 2.33 4.15 -14.61
N GLN A 103 1.40 5.05 -14.33
CA GLN A 103 0.15 4.71 -13.64
C GLN A 103 -0.73 3.76 -14.49
N GLU A 104 -0.77 3.91 -15.81
CA GLU A 104 -1.46 2.96 -16.70
C GLU A 104 -0.82 1.57 -16.67
N ASP A 105 0.51 1.49 -16.70
CA ASP A 105 1.24 0.22 -16.59
C ASP A 105 0.99 -0.44 -15.24
N TRP A 106 1.01 0.33 -14.14
CA TRP A 106 0.71 -0.16 -12.80
C TRP A 106 -0.69 -0.74 -12.69
N LYS A 107 -1.68 -0.13 -13.33
CA LYS A 107 -3.07 -0.62 -13.33
C LYS A 107 -3.18 -2.00 -13.95
N LEU A 108 -2.47 -2.25 -15.05
CA LEU A 108 -2.44 -3.56 -15.71
C LEU A 108 -1.77 -4.60 -14.81
N GLU A 109 -0.60 -4.28 -14.25
CA GLU A 109 0.13 -5.17 -13.34
C GLU A 109 -0.71 -5.56 -12.11
N ILE A 110 -1.36 -4.57 -11.47
CA ILE A 110 -2.22 -4.79 -10.30
C ILE A 110 -3.44 -5.65 -10.67
N GLN A 111 -4.04 -5.40 -11.83
CA GLN A 111 -5.21 -6.16 -12.30
C GLN A 111 -4.84 -7.63 -12.51
N ASP A 112 -3.72 -7.91 -13.17
CA ASP A 112 -3.22 -9.27 -13.38
C ASP A 112 -2.95 -9.98 -12.04
N MET A 113 -2.34 -9.29 -11.07
CA MET A 113 -2.12 -9.84 -9.73
C MET A 113 -3.42 -10.15 -8.98
N PHE A 114 -4.45 -9.30 -9.09
CA PHE A 114 -5.76 -9.56 -8.49
C PHE A 114 -6.49 -10.71 -9.17
N ASP A 115 -6.36 -10.86 -10.49
CA ASP A 115 -6.94 -11.98 -11.22
C ASP A 115 -6.27 -13.31 -10.85
N GLU A 116 -4.95 -13.31 -10.61
CA GLU A 116 -4.25 -14.46 -10.03
C GLU A 116 -4.72 -14.80 -8.61
N LEU A 117 -4.91 -13.80 -7.76
CA LEU A 117 -5.42 -14.01 -6.40
C LEU A 117 -6.82 -14.62 -6.44
N ARG A 118 -7.70 -14.13 -7.32
CA ARG A 118 -9.04 -14.70 -7.54
C ARG A 118 -8.98 -16.14 -8.07
N ALA A 119 -8.02 -16.45 -8.96
CA ALA A 119 -7.85 -17.80 -9.47
C ALA A 119 -7.43 -18.80 -8.39
N LYS A 120 -6.68 -18.36 -7.38
CA LYS A 120 -6.23 -19.18 -6.23
C LYS A 120 -7.33 -19.43 -5.19
N GLU A 121 -8.45 -18.71 -5.25
CA GLU A 121 -9.61 -18.91 -4.35
C GLU A 121 -10.58 -20.02 -4.82
N LYS A 122 -10.42 -20.56 -6.04
CA LYS A 122 -11.20 -21.68 -6.57
C LYS A 122 -10.54 -23.03 -6.32
#